data_AF-A0A2E7TTG7-F1
#
_entry.id   AF-A0A2E7TTG7-F1
#
_cell.length_a   1.000
_cell.length_b   1.000
_cell.length_c   1.000
_cell.angle_alpha   90.00
_cell.angle_beta   90.00
_cell.angle_gamma   90.00
#
_symmetry.space_group_name_H-M   'P 1'
#
loop_
_entity.id
_entity.type
_entity.pdbx_description
1 polymer ?
#
loop_
_entity_poly.entity_id
_entity_poly.type
_entity_poly.pdbx_seq_one_letter_code
_entity_poly.pdbx_strand_id
1 'polypeptide(L)'
;MRKLKPAIPLAEALVLGFLAFVPLQIAAQEAWTLQRCLDHAFEHNIQIQLGQLGETSAAIGTQNAKGAFLPNLNGNLSHGYNFGRTID
;
A
#
# COMPACT_ATOMS: atom_id res chain seq x y z
N MET A 1 55.41 20.01 28.62
CA MET A 1 55.91 19.10 27.56
C MET A 1 54.99 17.87 27.51
N ARG A 2 53.94 17.87 26.68
CA ARG A 2 53.11 16.68 26.41
C ARG A 2 53.27 16.33 24.94
N LYS A 3 53.98 15.24 24.67
CA LYS A 3 54.21 14.71 23.32
C LYS A 3 52.88 14.17 22.81
N LEU A 4 52.24 14.91 21.89
CA LEU A 4 51.14 14.40 21.08
C LEU A 4 51.75 13.37 20.13
N LYS A 5 51.40 12.09 20.31
CA LYS A 5 51.81 10.98 19.45
C LYS A 5 50.66 10.75 18.47
N PRO A 6 50.74 11.16 17.19
CA PRO A 6 49.70 10.85 16.22
C PRO A 6 49.96 9.43 15.71
N ALA A 7 49.43 8.44 16.41
CA ALA A 7 49.40 7.05 15.94
C ALA A 7 47.94 6.70 15.63
N ILE A 8 47.38 7.36 14.61
CA ILE A 8 46.15 6.88 13.97
C ILE A 8 46.60 5.63 13.18
N PRO A 9 46.02 4.45 13.44
CA PRO A 9 46.48 3.22 12.79
C PRO A 9 46.30 3.34 11.28
N LEU A 10 47.33 2.96 10.51
CA LEU A 10 47.34 3.04 9.04
C LEU A 10 46.12 2.37 8.38
N ALA A 11 45.58 1.35 9.04
CA ALA A 11 44.34 0.67 8.64
C ALA A 11 43.12 1.60 8.65
N GLU A 12 42.98 2.47 9.66
CA GLU A 12 41.87 3.43 9.74
C GLU A 12 42.01 4.55 8.71
N ALA A 13 43.24 5.00 8.43
CA ALA A 13 43.50 5.96 7.36
C ALA A 13 43.15 5.41 5.96
N LEU A 14 43.35 4.11 5.74
CA LEU A 14 43.00 3.44 4.49
C LEU A 14 41.48 3.31 4.30
N VAL A 15 40.74 2.99 5.37
CA VAL A 15 39.27 2.92 5.36
C VAL A 15 38.65 4.30 5.12
N LEU A 16 39.18 5.35 5.77
CA LEU A 16 38.73 6.73 5.54
C LEU A 16 39.05 7.21 4.11
N GLY A 17 40.20 6.82 3.56
CA GLY A 17 40.57 7.14 2.18
C GLY A 17 39.69 6.43 1.13
N PHE A 18 39.28 5.19 1.39
CA PHE A 18 38.38 4.45 0.51
C PHE A 18 36.96 5.04 0.49
N LEU A 19 36.46 5.49 1.64
CA LEU A 19 35.14 6.14 1.72
C LEU A 19 35.12 7.50 1.00
N ALA A 20 36.26 8.20 0.93
CA ALA A 20 36.38 9.47 0.22
C ALA A 20 36.42 9.36 -1.31
N PHE A 21 36.62 8.15 -1.86
CA PHE A 21 36.74 7.93 -3.31
C PHE A 21 35.44 7.52 -3.99
N VAL A 22 34.32 7.44 -3.28
CA VAL A 22 33.01 7.16 -3.86
C VAL A 22 32.46 8.46 -4.48
N PRO A 23 32.33 8.57 -5.81
CA PRO A 23 31.67 9.72 -6.41
C PRO A 23 30.19 9.71 -6.01
N LEU A 24 29.75 10.72 -5.25
CA LEU A 24 28.33 11.01 -5.02
C LEU A 24 27.70 11.47 -6.34
N GLN A 25 27.35 10.54 -7.23
CA GLN A 25 26.48 10.81 -8.36
C GLN A 25 25.03 10.83 -7.88
N ILE A 26 24.64 11.95 -7.26
CA ILE A 26 23.25 12.20 -6.85
C ILE A 26 22.54 12.87 -8.04
N ALA A 27 22.03 12.07 -8.97
CA ALA A 27 21.04 12.53 -9.95
C ALA A 27 19.65 12.36 -9.32
N ALA A 28 19.27 13.27 -8.43
CA ALA A 28 18.13 13.03 -7.55
C ALA A 28 16.78 13.11 -8.25
N GLN A 29 16.55 14.04 -9.19
CA GLN A 29 15.18 14.32 -9.67
C GLN A 29 15.22 14.95 -11.07
N GLU A 30 14.61 14.30 -12.08
CA GLU A 30 14.26 14.98 -13.33
C GLU A 30 13.28 16.12 -13.01
N ALA A 31 13.48 17.30 -13.59
CA ALA A 31 12.56 18.42 -13.41
C ALA A 31 11.23 18.10 -14.11
N TRP A 32 10.16 17.93 -13.35
CA TRP A 32 8.84 17.67 -13.91
C TRP A 32 8.30 18.95 -14.55
N THR A 33 7.94 18.86 -15.83
CA THR A 33 7.19 19.95 -16.48
C THR A 33 5.78 20.06 -15.86
N LEU A 34 5.22 21.26 -15.84
CA LEU A 34 3.87 21.50 -15.31
C LEU A 34 2.82 20.58 -15.94
N GLN A 35 2.94 20.32 -17.26
CA GLN A 35 2.05 19.40 -17.97
C GLN A 35 2.16 17.97 -17.41
N ARG A 36 3.38 17.47 -17.20
CA ARG A 36 3.61 16.14 -16.62
C ARG A 36 3.07 16.02 -15.20
N CYS A 37 3.17 17.08 -14.39
CA CYS A 37 2.54 17.12 -13.06
C CYS A 37 1.01 17.04 -13.16
N LEU A 38 0.41 17.75 -14.10
CA LEU A 38 -1.04 17.80 -14.28
C LEU A 38 -1.58 16.46 -14.79
N ASP A 39 -0.95 15.88 -15.81
CA ASP A 39 -1.31 14.58 -16.36
C ASP A 39 -1.24 13.49 -15.28
N HIS A 40 -0.15 13.46 -14.51
CA HIS A 40 0.02 12.49 -13.43
C HIS A 40 -0.98 12.69 -12.29
N ALA A 41 -1.28 13.95 -11.94
CA ALA A 41 -2.29 14.25 -10.92
C ALA A 41 -3.69 13.81 -11.35
N PHE A 42 -4.04 13.91 -12.64
CA PHE A 42 -5.31 13.43 -13.18
C PHE A 42 -5.35 11.90 -13.26
N GLU A 43 -4.30 11.27 -13.77
CA GLU A 43 -4.24 9.81 -13.94
C GLU A 43 -4.31 9.07 -12.60
N HIS A 44 -3.67 9.61 -11.56
CA HIS A 44 -3.68 9.03 -10.22
C HIS A 44 -4.66 9.71 -9.25
N ASN A 45 -5.61 10.50 -9.75
CA ASN A 45 -6.56 11.17 -8.88
C ASN A 45 -7.50 10.16 -8.22
N ILE A 46 -7.32 9.93 -6.92
CA ILE A 46 -8.17 9.02 -6.14
C ILE A 46 -9.63 9.51 -6.08
N GLN A 47 -9.88 10.81 -6.17
CA GLN A 47 -11.25 11.35 -6.14
C GLN A 47 -12.03 10.96 -7.40
N ILE A 48 -11.37 10.89 -8.56
CA ILE A 48 -12.01 10.44 -9.82
C ILE A 48 -12.37 8.96 -9.72
N GLN A 49 -11.46 8.13 -9.22
CA GLN A 49 -11.70 6.70 -9.01
C GLN A 49 -12.84 6.46 -8.02
N LEU A 50 -12.88 7.22 -6.92
CA LEU A 50 -13.98 7.17 -5.95
C LEU A 50 -15.31 7.63 -6.57
N GLY A 51 -15.28 8.61 -7.47
CA GLY A 51 -16.46 9.04 -8.24
C GLY A 51 -17.02 7.91 -9.11
N GLN A 52 -16.15 7.23 -9.89
CA GLN A 52 -16.55 6.09 -10.71
C GLN A 52 -17.11 4.92 -9.88
N LEU A 53 -16.51 4.67 -8.71
CA LEU A 53 -17.00 3.66 -7.77
C LEU A 53 -18.38 4.05 -7.21
N GLY A 54 -18.60 5.34 -6.95
CA GLY A 54 -19.89 5.90 -6.55
C GLY A 54 -20.98 5.70 -7.60
N GLU A 55 -20.67 5.96 -8.88
CA GLU A 55 -21.59 5.71 -10.00
C GLU A 55 -21.94 4.21 -10.11
N THR A 56 -20.94 3.34 -10.01
CA THR A 56 -21.14 1.89 -10.05
C THR A 56 -22.01 1.42 -8.87
N SER A 57 -21.76 1.94 -7.67
CA SER A 57 -22.56 1.66 -6.48
C SER A 57 -24.01 2.12 -6.66
N ALA A 58 -24.23 3.31 -7.22
CA ALA A 58 -25.56 3.81 -7.53
C ALA A 58 -26.29 2.91 -8.54
N ALA A 59 -25.61 2.49 -9.61
CA ALA A 59 -26.17 1.57 -10.60
C ALA A 59 -26.59 0.22 -9.97
N ILE A 60 -25.73 -0.38 -9.15
CA ILE A 60 -26.04 -1.60 -8.38
C ILE A 60 -27.23 -1.36 -7.45
N GLY A 61 -27.29 -0.21 -6.77
CA GLY A 61 -28.42 0.18 -5.93
C GLY A 61 -29.74 0.20 -6.71
N THR A 62 -29.77 0.73 -7.93
CA THR A 62 -30.97 0.69 -8.77
C THR A 62 -31.35 -0.73 -9.19
N GLN A 63 -30.37 -1.58 -9.49
CA GLN A 63 -30.59 -2.97 -9.85
C GLN A 63 -31.14 -3.77 -8.65
N ASN A 64 -30.59 -3.57 -7.46
CA ASN A 64 -31.10 -4.17 -6.22
C ASN A 64 -32.51 -3.70 -5.90
N ALA A 65 -32.82 -2.40 -6.09
CA ALA A 65 -34.16 -1.88 -5.92
C ALA A 65 -35.16 -2.52 -6.90
N LYS A 66 -34.74 -2.75 -8.15
CA LYS A 66 -35.53 -3.53 -9.13
C LYS A 66 -35.67 -4.99 -8.71
N GLY A 67 -34.60 -5.59 -8.19
CA GLY A 67 -34.55 -6.97 -7.68
C GLY A 67 -35.45 -7.20 -6.47
N ALA A 68 -35.60 -6.19 -5.61
CA ALA A 68 -36.43 -6.24 -4.40
C ALA A 68 -37.92 -6.37 -4.69
N PHE A 69 -38.38 -6.11 -5.93
CA PHE A 69 -39.74 -6.41 -6.35
C PHE A 69 -39.98 -7.91 -6.61
N LEU A 70 -38.91 -8.70 -6.76
CA LEU A 70 -39.03 -10.14 -6.95
C LEU A 70 -39.09 -10.85 -5.58
N PRO A 71 -39.85 -11.96 -5.48
CA PRO A 71 -39.88 -12.76 -4.27
C PRO A 71 -38.52 -13.42 -4.02
N ASN A 72 -38.15 -13.55 -2.74
CA ASN A 72 -36.95 -14.26 -2.33
C ASN A 72 -37.19 -15.78 -2.39
N LEU A 73 -36.19 -16.54 -2.86
CA LEU A 73 -36.19 -18.00 -2.83
C LEU A 73 -35.04 -18.47 -1.95
N ASN A 74 -35.37 -19.09 -0.83
CA ASN A 74 -34.40 -19.66 0.10
C ASN A 74 -34.71 -21.14 0.34
N GLY A 75 -33.67 -21.97 0.44
CA GLY A 75 -33.78 -23.37 0.82
C GLY A 75 -32.85 -23.64 1.99
N ASN A 76 -33.35 -24.29 3.03
CA ASN A 76 -32.57 -24.64 4.20
C ASN A 76 -32.76 -26.12 4.53
N LEU A 77 -31.67 -26.88 4.59
CA LEU A 77 -31.63 -28.27 5.00
C LEU A 77 -30.82 -28.35 6.29
N SER A 78 -31.47 -28.69 7.40
CA SER A 78 -30.82 -28.82 8.70
C SER A 78 -30.99 -30.25 9.22
N HIS A 79 -29.88 -30.85 9.60
CA HIS A 79 -29.83 -32.21 10.14
C HIS A 79 -29.00 -32.20 11.41
N GLY A 80 -29.62 -32.57 12.53
CA GLY A 80 -28.96 -32.60 13.84
C GLY A 80 -29.43 -33.81 14.63
N TYR A 81 -28.48 -34.63 15.06
CA TYR A 81 -28.73 -35.71 16.02
C TYR A 81 -28.05 -35.36 17.34
N ASN A 82 -28.85 -35.25 18.41
CA ASN A 82 -28.35 -35.03 19.75
C ASN A 82 -28.55 -36.31 20.57
N PHE A 83 -27.45 -36.97 20.92
CA PHE A 83 -27.47 -38.11 21.85
C PHE A 83 -27.05 -37.63 23.24
N GLY A 84 -28.03 -37.22 24.04
CA GLY A 84 -27.87 -37.01 25.48
C GLY A 84 -27.88 -38.36 26.19
N ARG A 85 -26.80 -38.72 26.86
CA ARG A 85 -26.77 -39.85 27.80
C ARG A 85 -26.79 -39.30 29.21
N THR A 86 -27.94 -39.41 29.87
CA THR A 86 -28.01 -39.42 31.32
C THR A 86 -29.01 -40.48 31.71
N ILE A 87 -28.49 -41.61 32.18
CA ILE A 87 -29.24 -42.59 32.97
C ILE A 87 -28.46 -42.65 34.28
N ASP A 88 -29.07 -42.12 35.33
CA ASP A 88 -28.75 -42.35 36.75
C ASP A 88 -28.93 -43.83 37.09
#